data_AF-A0A816CA26-F1
#
_entry.id   AF-A0A816CA26-F1
#
_cell.length_a   1.000
_cell.length_b   1.000
_cell.length_c   1.000
_cell.angle_alpha   90.00
_cell.angle_beta   90.00
_cell.angle_gamma   90.00
#
_symmetry.space_group_name_H-M   'P 1'
#
loop_
_entity.id
_entity.type
_entity.pdbx_description
1 polymer ?
#
loop_
_entity_poly.entity_id
_entity_poly.type
_entity_poly.pdbx_seq_one_letter_code
_entity_poly.pdbx_strand_id
1 'polypeptide(L)'
;MMNAFEINALGPFCYSSSKCTLGMVNSISTKESVNEGFTMVAVHSSIVTTGVRLDLNLPGAMSDIQSIETVDGILNNIVFAKENLNEKCIAWNGDVMP
;
A
#
# COMPACT_ATOMS: atom_id res chain seq x y z
N MET A 1 25.70 -14.57 -19.32
CA MET A 1 24.24 -14.52 -19.53
C MET A 1 23.61 -14.84 -18.18
N MET A 2 23.04 -13.84 -17.49
CA MET A 2 22.25 -14.07 -16.28
C MET A 2 20.92 -14.68 -16.71
N ASN A 3 20.53 -15.79 -16.08
CA ASN A 3 19.31 -16.50 -16.40
C ASN A 3 18.10 -15.65 -16.00
N ALA A 4 17.10 -15.54 -16.87
CA ALA A 4 15.88 -14.76 -16.65
C ALA A 4 15.10 -15.12 -15.35
N PHE A 5 15.41 -16.26 -14.72
CA PHE A 5 14.90 -16.65 -13.40
C PHE A 5 15.42 -15.78 -12.25
N GLU A 6 16.65 -15.25 -12.31
CA GLU A 6 17.23 -14.43 -11.24
C GLU A 6 16.67 -12.99 -11.24
N ILE A 7 16.23 -12.49 -12.40
CA ILE A 7 15.66 -11.14 -12.53
C ILE A 7 14.25 -11.07 -11.91
N ASN A 8 13.48 -12.16 -11.96
CA ASN A 8 12.09 -12.20 -11.46
C ASN A 8 11.97 -12.27 -9.93
N ALA A 9 12.98 -12.77 -9.21
CA ALA A 9 12.96 -12.79 -7.75
C ALA A 9 13.30 -11.42 -7.13
N LEU A 10 14.11 -10.62 -7.82
CA LEU A 10 14.52 -9.29 -7.35
C LEU A 10 13.39 -8.26 -7.41
N GLY A 11 12.48 -8.36 -8.38
CA GLY A 11 11.35 -7.42 -8.52
C GLY A 11 10.51 -7.31 -7.25
N PRO A 12 9.94 -8.42 -6.74
CA PRO A 12 9.19 -8.44 -5.48
C PRO A 12 10.02 -8.02 -4.28
N PHE A 13 11.31 -8.38 -4.23
CA PHE A 13 12.21 -8.00 -3.13
C PHE A 13 12.45 -6.50 -3.08
N CYS A 14 12.91 -5.89 -4.19
CA CYS A 14 13.16 -4.45 -4.28
C CYS A 14 11.89 -3.64 -4.04
N TYR A 15 10.75 -4.10 -4.58
CA TYR A 15 9.45 -3.49 -4.31
C TYR A 15 9.13 -3.53 -2.81
N SER A 16 9.23 -4.69 -2.17
CA SER A 16 8.97 -4.86 -0.73
C SER A 16 9.89 -3.99 0.13
N SER A 17 11.19 -3.95 -0.18
CA SER A 17 12.14 -3.08 0.51
C SER A 17 11.76 -1.60 0.38
N SER A 18 11.39 -1.14 -0.82
CA SER A 18 10.96 0.25 -1.03
C SER A 18 9.70 0.61 -0.24
N LYS A 19 8.75 -0.32 -0.11
CA LYS A 19 7.52 -0.13 0.68
C LYS A 19 7.78 -0.18 2.18
N CYS A 20 8.72 -1.00 2.63
CA CYS A 20 9.20 -1.00 4.01
C CYS A 20 9.83 0.37 4.36
N THR A 21 10.71 0.89 3.50
CA THR A 21 11.29 2.23 3.68
C THR A 21 10.22 3.33 3.67
N LEU A 22 9.21 3.23 2.81
CA LEU A 22 8.09 4.18 2.79
C LEU A 22 7.32 4.18 4.12
N GLY A 23 7.10 3.01 4.73
CA GLY A 23 6.50 2.90 6.06
C GLY A 23 7.30 3.64 7.13
N MET A 24 8.63 3.46 7.12
CA MET A 24 9.54 4.19 8.02
C MET A 24 9.48 5.71 7.79
N VAL A 25 9.48 6.16 6.53
CA VAL A 25 9.36 7.59 6.19
C VAL A 25 8.04 8.14 6.71
N ASN A 26 6.92 7.41 6.55
CA ASN A 26 5.62 7.82 7.10
C ASN A 26 5.70 8.04 8.61
N SER A 27 6.30 7.10 9.36
CA SER A 27 6.45 7.23 10.82
C SER A 27 7.33 8.42 11.23
N ILE A 28 8.39 8.73 10.46
CA ILE A 28 9.26 9.89 10.75
C ILE A 28 8.51 11.18 10.44
N SER A 29 7.95 11.30 9.23
CA SER A 29 7.24 12.50 8.78
C SER A 29 6.02 12.81 9.64
N THR A 30 5.33 11.78 10.16
CA THR A 30 4.20 11.99 11.08
C THR A 30 4.61 12.79 12.30
N LYS A 31 5.78 12.49 12.90
CA LYS A 31 6.27 13.17 14.11
C LYS A 31 6.56 14.64 13.86
N GLU A 32 7.02 14.97 12.66
CA GLU A 32 7.27 16.35 12.23
C GLU A 32 5.95 17.07 11.92
N SER A 33 5.01 16.38 11.28
CA SER A 33 3.75 16.96 10.82
C SER A 33 2.67 17.13 11.90
N VAL A 34 2.81 16.52 13.09
CA VAL A 34 1.85 16.68 14.20
C VAL A 34 1.64 18.16 14.55
N ASN A 35 2.71 18.96 14.50
CA ASN A 35 2.65 20.38 14.84
C ASN A 35 1.99 21.24 13.75
N GLU A 36 1.83 20.69 12.55
CA GLU A 36 1.24 21.37 11.38
C GLU A 36 -0.23 21.00 11.16
N GLY A 37 -0.77 20.08 11.98
CA GLY A 37 -2.17 19.66 11.89
C GLY A 37 -2.45 18.70 10.73
N PHE A 38 -1.43 18.12 10.11
CA PHE A 38 -1.58 17.10 9.07
C PHE A 38 -1.54 15.69 9.67
N THR A 39 -2.36 14.81 9.09
CA THR A 39 -2.36 13.38 9.36
C THR A 39 -1.64 12.65 8.24
N MET A 40 -0.63 11.86 8.61
CA MET A 40 0.19 11.08 7.69
C MET A 40 -0.08 9.59 7.91
N VAL A 41 -0.48 8.90 6.85
CA VAL A 41 -0.91 7.50 6.88
C VAL A 41 -0.32 6.75 5.70
N ALA A 42 0.28 5.59 5.95
CA ALA A 42 0.65 4.66 4.91
C ALA A 42 -0.57 3.77 4.57
N VAL A 43 -0.87 3.60 3.29
CA VAL A 43 -2.08 2.89 2.84
C VAL A 43 -1.72 1.63 2.06
N HIS A 44 -2.28 0.49 2.45
CA HIS A 44 -2.19 -0.76 1.72
C HIS A 44 -3.46 -1.01 0.89
N SER A 45 -3.35 -0.88 -0.44
CA SER A 45 -4.48 -0.98 -1.38
C SER A 45 -5.02 -2.39 -1.59
N SER A 46 -4.38 -3.42 -1.05
CA SER A 46 -4.53 -4.83 -1.48
C SER A 46 -3.92 -5.13 -2.85
N ILE A 47 -4.12 -6.36 -3.32
CA ILE A 47 -3.79 -6.85 -4.65
C ILE A 47 -4.90 -6.39 -5.61
N VAL A 48 -4.65 -5.25 -6.27
CA VAL A 48 -5.61 -4.59 -7.17
C VAL A 48 -5.18 -4.74 -8.63
N THR A 49 -6.13 -5.06 -9.51
CA THR A 49 -5.91 -5.10 -10.95
C THR A 49 -5.65 -3.70 -11.49
N THR A 50 -4.39 -3.42 -11.82
CA THR A 50 -3.93 -2.12 -12.34
C THR A 50 -2.85 -2.33 -13.40
N GLY A 51 -2.43 -1.25 -14.07
CA GLY A 51 -1.27 -1.29 -14.97
C GLY A 51 0.06 -1.66 -14.30
N VAL A 52 0.14 -1.66 -12.96
CA VAL A 52 1.33 -2.06 -12.20
C VAL A 52 1.40 -3.58 -12.00
N ARG A 53 0.24 -4.24 -11.85
CA ARG A 53 0.11 -5.69 -11.67
C ARG A 53 -0.41 -6.33 -12.95
N LEU A 54 0.40 -6.27 -14.00
CA LEU A 54 0.06 -6.83 -15.31
C LEU A 54 -0.19 -8.35 -15.26
N ASP A 55 0.37 -9.03 -14.27
CA ASP A 55 0.15 -10.44 -13.97
C ASP A 55 -1.32 -10.74 -13.59
N LEU A 56 -2.05 -9.77 -13.05
CA LEU A 56 -3.47 -9.91 -12.70
C LEU A 56 -4.42 -9.79 -13.89
N ASN A 57 -3.92 -9.39 -15.06
CA ASN A 57 -4.70 -9.38 -16.30
C ASN A 57 -4.69 -10.75 -17.01
N LEU A 58 -3.93 -11.72 -16.50
CA LEU A 58 -3.85 -13.05 -17.10
C LEU A 58 -5.08 -13.89 -16.76
N PRO A 59 -5.59 -14.73 -17.69
CA PRO A 59 -6.70 -15.62 -17.41
C PRO A 59 -6.43 -16.51 -16.20
N GLY A 60 -7.33 -16.49 -15.20
CA GLY A 60 -7.20 -17.27 -13.97
C GLY A 60 -6.42 -16.57 -12.85
N ALA A 61 -5.85 -15.39 -13.08
CA ALA A 61 -5.35 -14.56 -12.00
C ALA A 61 -6.54 -14.02 -11.18
N MET A 62 -6.48 -14.20 -9.87
CA MET A 62 -7.48 -13.64 -8.95
C MET A 62 -6.92 -12.38 -8.32
N SER A 63 -7.52 -11.24 -8.62
CA SER A 63 -7.39 -10.06 -7.76
C SER A 63 -8.13 -10.32 -6.46
N ASP A 64 -7.60 -9.86 -5.34
CA ASP A 64 -8.32 -9.92 -4.07
C ASP A 64 -9.54 -8.99 -4.09
N ILE A 65 -9.49 -7.91 -4.89
CA ILE A 65 -10.49 -6.84 -4.90
C ILE A 65 -10.46 -6.00 -6.19
N GLN A 66 -11.60 -5.45 -6.60
CA GLN A 66 -11.67 -4.50 -7.72
C GLN A 66 -11.17 -3.12 -7.32
N SER A 67 -10.62 -2.36 -8.28
CA SER A 67 -10.09 -1.01 -8.04
C SER A 67 -11.11 -0.07 -7.42
N ILE A 68 -12.39 -0.17 -7.80
CA ILE A 68 -13.44 0.70 -7.25
C ILE A 68 -13.69 0.41 -5.76
N GLU A 69 -13.72 -0.86 -5.37
CA GLU A 69 -13.95 -1.27 -3.98
C GLU A 69 -12.77 -0.87 -3.08
N THR A 70 -11.54 -0.96 -3.59
CA THR A 70 -10.34 -0.44 -2.90
C THR A 70 -10.45 1.07 -2.68
N VAL A 71 -10.83 1.84 -3.71
CA VAL A 71 -10.94 3.30 -3.60
C VAL A 71 -12.02 3.69 -2.59
N ASP A 72 -13.18 3.05 -2.65
CA ASP A 72 -14.28 3.29 -1.69
C ASP A 72 -13.85 2.96 -0.26
N GLY A 73 -13.12 1.86 -0.06
CA GLY A 73 -12.55 1.50 1.23
C GLY A 73 -11.57 2.56 1.76
N ILE A 74 -10.64 3.02 0.93
CA ILE A 74 -9.66 4.06 1.31
C ILE A 74 -10.38 5.36 1.69
N LEU A 75 -11.37 5.78 0.91
CA LEU A 75 -12.13 7.00 1.21
C LEU A 75 -12.85 6.89 2.56
N ASN A 76 -13.57 5.80 2.79
CA ASN A 76 -14.40 5.65 3.99
C ASN A 76 -13.58 5.36 5.26
N ASN A 77 -12.55 4.53 5.16
CA ASN A 77 -11.81 4.04 6.32
C ASN A 77 -10.57 4.88 6.65
N ILE A 78 -10.12 5.74 5.72
CA ILE A 78 -8.85 6.48 5.89
C ILE A 78 -9.06 7.98 5.69
N VAL A 79 -9.60 8.41 4.54
CA VAL A 79 -9.73 9.84 4.24
C VAL A 79 -10.82 10.51 5.09
N PHE A 80 -11.96 9.84 5.26
CA PHE A 80 -13.07 10.32 6.08
C PHE A 80 -13.09 9.71 7.49
N ALA A 81 -11.98 9.09 7.90
CA ALA A 81 -11.83 8.54 9.24
C ALA A 81 -11.95 9.65 10.29
N LYS A 82 -12.69 9.37 11.36
CA LYS A 82 -12.81 10.30 12.51
C LYS A 82 -11.75 10.08 13.57
N GLU A 83 -11.01 8.97 13.47
CA GLU A 83 -9.95 8.62 14.40
C GLU A 83 -8.59 9.12 13.95
N ASN A 84 -7.66 9.24 14.89
CA ASN A 84 -6.28 9.57 14.55
C ASN A 84 -5.57 8.34 13.99
N LEU A 85 -5.15 8.44 12.73
CA LEU A 85 -4.45 7.38 11.99
C LEU A 85 -2.93 7.59 11.90
N ASN A 86 -2.40 8.62 12.58
CA ASN A 86 -0.97 8.92 12.60
C ASN A 86 -0.10 7.70 12.90
N GLU A 87 1.01 7.59 12.15
CA GLU A 87 2.01 6.53 12.22
C GLU A 87 1.52 5.13 11.84
N LYS A 88 0.22 4.94 11.58
CA LYS A 88 -0.34 3.63 11.22
C LYS A 88 -0.13 3.34 9.73
N CYS A 89 0.01 2.05 9.44
CA CYS A 89 -0.22 1.50 8.11
C CYS A 89 -1.64 0.89 8.11
N ILE A 90 -2.52 1.38 7.24
CA ILE A 90 -3.93 0.99 7.21
C ILE A 90 -4.24 0.36 5.85
N ALA A 91 -4.87 -0.81 5.86
CA ALA A 91 -5.39 -1.43 4.65
C ALA A 91 -6.70 -0.75 4.20
N TRP A 92 -7.06 -0.91 2.93
CA TRP A 92 -8.29 -0.35 2.35
C TRP A 92 -9.56 -0.67 3.14
N ASN A 93 -9.60 -1.80 3.85
CA ASN A 93 -10.74 -2.24 4.67
C ASN A 93 -10.72 -1.68 6.11
N GLY A 94 -9.73 -0.86 6.46
CA GLY A 94 -9.57 -0.27 7.79
C GLY A 94 -8.69 -1.08 8.76
N ASP A 95 -8.22 -2.27 8.36
CA ASP A 95 -7.35 -3.07 9.21
C ASP A 95 -5.98 -2.41 9.39
N VAL A 96 -5.47 -2.43 10.62
CA VAL A 96 -4.10 -2.01 10.91
C VAL A 96 -3.13 -3.10 10.45
N MET A 97 -2.23 -2.74 9.55
CA MET A 97 -1.18 -3.61 9.05
C MET A 97 0.00 -3.62 10.03
N PRO A 98 0.65 -4.78 10.25
CA PRO A 98 1.84 -4.89 11.10
C PRO A 98 3.06 -4.17 10.51
#